data_AF-A0A2E0BJ94-F1
#
_entry.id   AF-A0A2E0BJ94-F1
#
_cell.length_a   1.000
_cell.length_b   1.000
_cell.length_c   1.000
_cell.angle_alpha   90.00
_cell.angle_beta   90.00
_cell.angle_gamma   90.00
#
_symmetry.space_group_name_H-M   'P 1'
#
loop_
_entity.id
_entity.type
_entity.pdbx_description
1 polymer ?
#
loop_
_entity_poly.entity_id
_entity_poly.type
_entity_poly.pdbx_seq_one_letter_code
_entity_poly.pdbx_strand_id
1 'polypeptide(L)'
;MAKQGINTGTAPNDGTGDTLLAGTLKINGNFDDIYNVFGDGTNLISFVSYATTAGYSTNAGIASTSVYAENARYVSNDIDINTSGILTSSYADIGKITIQQPGAITDGPIEVGFAATMFRIRSDGMVGIGTSIPTSQLQVASFSDSRPALWAIAKSNGPSFRASDQDITPEKTFVVTKDSNIGIGTNVPSPNQRLDIRGNVTAEGVITLDGTTNFNSDITETVVNDFGDNITVSAAGTLTVDLSVGTVVVGGITTSVGTWDFTNVTALNSKATTATLVINAGIGYTYGDSVNINGGPIAGGVRWVGGNPPPASNGEDILTFSIIRDSSGLTRVYCSSSINIS
;
A
#
# COMPACT_ATOMS: atom_id res chain seq x y z
N MET A 1 -83.14 -4.54 -0.63
CA MET A 1 -84.28 -4.63 0.32
C MET A 1 -84.44 -6.07 0.82
N ALA A 2 -85.21 -6.31 1.89
CA ALA A 2 -85.51 -7.69 2.32
C ALA A 2 -86.50 -8.36 1.34
N LYS A 3 -86.32 -9.66 1.06
CA LYS A 3 -87.17 -10.43 0.14
C LYS A 3 -88.65 -10.34 0.54
N GLN A 4 -89.51 -9.92 -0.39
CA GLN A 4 -90.96 -9.89 -0.19
C GLN A 4 -91.64 -11.10 -0.83
N GLY A 5 -92.23 -11.99 -0.01
CA GLY A 5 -92.99 -13.14 -0.50
C GLY A 5 -94.46 -12.80 -0.82
N ILE A 6 -95.03 -13.47 -1.82
CA ILE A 6 -96.47 -13.42 -2.11
C ILE A 6 -97.20 -14.26 -1.06
N ASN A 7 -98.20 -13.69 -0.39
CA ASN A 7 -99.06 -14.41 0.54
C ASN A 7 -100.17 -15.14 -0.24
N THR A 8 -100.23 -16.47 -0.14
CA THR A 8 -101.20 -17.30 -0.89
C THR A 8 -102.53 -17.49 -0.18
N GLY A 9 -102.72 -16.91 1.01
CA GLY A 9 -103.90 -17.12 1.83
C GLY A 9 -103.88 -18.45 2.59
N THR A 10 -104.91 -18.71 3.39
CA THR A 10 -104.99 -19.91 4.23
C THR A 10 -105.69 -21.09 3.56
N ALA A 11 -106.56 -20.84 2.58
CA ALA A 11 -107.28 -21.83 1.79
C ALA A 11 -107.60 -21.29 0.38
N PRO A 12 -107.90 -22.17 -0.60
CA PRO A 12 -108.25 -21.73 -1.95
C PRO A 12 -109.46 -20.79 -1.95
N ASN A 13 -109.31 -19.64 -2.61
CA ASN A 13 -110.37 -18.63 -2.81
C ASN A 13 -110.95 -18.02 -1.51
N ASP A 14 -110.22 -18.05 -0.40
CA ASP A 14 -110.68 -17.53 0.90
C ASP A 14 -110.56 -16.00 1.07
N GLY A 15 -109.98 -15.30 0.09
CA GLY A 15 -109.81 -13.85 0.10
C GLY A 15 -108.79 -13.31 1.09
N THR A 16 -108.05 -14.16 1.82
CA THR A 16 -107.03 -13.77 2.81
C THR A 16 -105.62 -13.64 2.23
N GLY A 17 -105.43 -14.08 0.99
CA GLY A 17 -104.18 -13.92 0.24
C GLY A 17 -103.96 -12.51 -0.29
N ASP A 18 -102.77 -12.28 -0.83
CA ASP A 18 -102.48 -11.05 -1.55
C ASP A 18 -103.43 -10.90 -2.74
N THR A 19 -103.89 -9.67 -2.96
CA THR A 19 -104.52 -9.34 -4.23
C THR A 19 -103.48 -9.41 -5.35
N LEU A 20 -103.94 -9.59 -6.60
CA LEU A 20 -103.05 -9.58 -7.76
C LEU A 20 -102.16 -8.31 -7.81
N LEU A 21 -102.72 -7.17 -7.39
CA LEU A 21 -101.98 -5.91 -7.29
C LEU A 21 -100.88 -5.96 -6.23
N ALA A 22 -101.19 -6.44 -5.02
CA ALA A 22 -100.20 -6.53 -3.94
C ALA A 22 -99.08 -7.53 -4.29
N GLY A 23 -99.41 -8.65 -4.91
CA GLY A 23 -98.43 -9.64 -5.37
C GLY A 23 -97.49 -9.09 -6.45
N THR A 24 -98.02 -8.36 -7.44
CA THR A 24 -97.20 -7.79 -8.53
C THR A 24 -96.27 -6.68 -8.06
N LEU A 25 -96.66 -5.84 -7.10
CA LEU A 25 -95.77 -4.84 -6.50
C LEU A 25 -94.58 -5.49 -5.78
N LYS A 26 -94.80 -6.58 -5.03
CA LYS A 26 -93.73 -7.32 -4.36
C LYS A 26 -92.77 -8.00 -5.35
N ILE A 27 -93.31 -8.53 -6.45
CA ILE A 27 -92.51 -9.10 -7.54
C ILE A 27 -91.60 -8.02 -8.14
N ASN A 28 -92.17 -6.88 -8.55
CA ASN A 28 -91.40 -5.80 -9.15
C ASN A 28 -90.35 -5.26 -8.17
N GLY A 29 -90.71 -5.02 -6.90
CA GLY A 29 -89.74 -4.56 -5.90
C GLY A 29 -88.56 -5.52 -5.68
N ASN A 30 -88.80 -6.84 -5.65
CA ASN A 30 -87.71 -7.81 -5.56
C ASN A 30 -86.84 -7.82 -6.82
N PHE A 31 -87.41 -7.68 -8.01
CA PHE A 31 -86.64 -7.62 -9.24
C PHE A 31 -85.85 -6.31 -9.35
N ASP A 32 -86.46 -5.17 -9.04
CA ASP A 32 -85.78 -3.88 -9.02
C ASP A 32 -84.54 -3.91 -8.09
N ASP A 33 -84.64 -4.57 -6.94
CA ASP A 33 -83.48 -4.74 -6.03
C ASP A 33 -82.36 -5.57 -6.67
N ILE A 34 -82.69 -6.65 -7.37
CA ILE A 34 -81.70 -7.47 -8.09
C ILE A 34 -81.07 -6.68 -9.24
N TYR A 35 -81.87 -5.92 -10.02
CA TYR A 35 -81.38 -5.11 -11.13
C TYR A 35 -80.59 -3.89 -10.65
N ASN A 36 -80.86 -3.35 -9.46
CA ASN A 36 -80.07 -2.26 -8.88
C ASN A 36 -78.76 -2.77 -8.25
N VAL A 37 -78.76 -3.94 -7.63
CA VAL A 37 -77.56 -4.51 -6.97
C VAL A 37 -76.63 -5.18 -7.96
N PHE A 38 -77.19 -5.93 -8.91
CA PHE A 38 -76.45 -6.72 -9.89
C PHE A 38 -76.53 -6.16 -11.32
N GLY A 39 -76.90 -4.89 -11.47
CA GLY A 39 -77.19 -4.26 -12.74
C GLY A 39 -77.06 -2.74 -12.69
N ASP A 40 -77.71 -2.07 -13.62
CA ASP A 40 -77.81 -0.60 -13.71
C ASP A 40 -79.22 -0.07 -13.35
N GLY A 41 -80.06 -0.92 -12.77
CA GLY A 41 -81.48 -0.65 -12.52
C GLY A 41 -82.41 -0.90 -13.71
N THR A 42 -81.88 -1.26 -14.89
CA THR A 42 -82.65 -1.60 -16.10
C THR A 42 -82.19 -2.92 -16.74
N ASN A 43 -80.89 -3.23 -16.70
CA ASN A 43 -80.25 -4.42 -17.25
C ASN A 43 -79.41 -5.13 -16.18
N LEU A 44 -79.39 -6.47 -16.19
CA LEU A 44 -78.40 -7.23 -15.42
C LEU A 44 -77.06 -7.13 -16.14
N ILE A 45 -76.05 -6.65 -15.44
CA ILE A 45 -74.68 -6.62 -15.96
C ILE A 45 -73.98 -7.90 -15.51
N SER A 46 -73.52 -8.72 -16.45
CA SER A 46 -72.79 -9.93 -16.12
C SER A 46 -71.44 -9.58 -15.49
N PHE A 47 -71.30 -9.77 -14.18
CA PHE A 47 -70.02 -9.61 -13.48
C PHE A 47 -68.97 -10.67 -13.87
N VAL A 48 -69.33 -11.64 -14.71
CA VAL A 48 -68.51 -12.84 -14.95
C VAL A 48 -67.94 -12.92 -16.37
N SER A 49 -68.34 -12.06 -17.32
CA SER A 49 -67.86 -12.23 -18.70
C SER A 49 -66.51 -11.58 -19.03
N TYR A 50 -65.97 -10.68 -18.20
CA TYR A 50 -64.60 -10.15 -18.40
C TYR A 50 -63.95 -9.74 -17.07
N ALA A 51 -63.56 -10.73 -16.27
CA ALA A 51 -62.58 -10.54 -15.19
C ALA A 51 -61.13 -10.59 -15.70
N THR A 52 -60.88 -10.23 -16.97
CA THR A 52 -59.52 -10.08 -17.52
C THR A 52 -58.93 -8.68 -17.29
N THR A 53 -59.72 -7.75 -16.77
CA THR A 53 -59.19 -6.45 -16.32
C THR A 53 -59.96 -6.05 -15.07
N ALA A 54 -59.55 -6.60 -13.92
CA ALA A 54 -59.60 -5.83 -12.70
C ALA A 54 -58.77 -4.58 -12.97
N GLY A 55 -59.44 -3.47 -13.32
CA GLY A 55 -58.82 -2.18 -13.42
C GLY A 55 -58.02 -1.96 -12.14
N TYR A 56 -56.74 -1.65 -12.32
CA TYR A 56 -55.82 -1.29 -11.25
C TYR A 56 -56.57 -0.50 -10.17
N SER A 57 -56.63 -1.04 -8.96
CA SER A 57 -57.08 -0.23 -7.82
C SER A 57 -56.07 0.89 -7.65
N THR A 58 -56.41 2.09 -8.09
CA THR A 58 -55.61 3.31 -7.84
C THR A 58 -55.55 3.67 -6.35
N ASN A 59 -56.29 2.94 -5.50
CA ASN A 59 -56.32 3.10 -4.05
C ASN A 59 -55.61 1.97 -3.28
N ALA A 60 -55.00 1.00 -3.98
CA ALA A 60 -54.14 -0.02 -3.37
C ALA A 60 -52.73 0.13 -3.95
N GLY A 61 -51.93 0.99 -3.33
CA GLY A 61 -50.50 1.07 -3.63
C GLY A 61 -49.86 -0.29 -3.38
N ILE A 62 -49.44 -0.95 -4.47
CA ILE A 62 -48.64 -2.18 -4.49
C ILE A 62 -49.29 -3.34 -3.71
N ALA A 63 -49.81 -4.33 -4.44
CA ALA A 63 -50.26 -5.60 -3.87
C ALA A 63 -49.08 -6.33 -3.21
N SER A 64 -48.83 -6.09 -1.93
CA SER A 64 -47.77 -6.75 -1.15
C SER A 64 -48.30 -7.83 -0.21
N THR A 65 -49.61 -8.08 -0.19
CA THR A 65 -50.21 -9.15 0.64
C THR A 65 -51.31 -9.92 -0.08
N SER A 66 -50.97 -10.65 -1.15
CA SER A 66 -51.85 -11.72 -1.64
C SER A 66 -51.58 -13.00 -0.84
N VAL A 67 -52.33 -13.23 0.24
CA VAL A 67 -52.24 -14.45 1.07
C VAL A 67 -52.68 -15.72 0.28
N TYR A 68 -53.25 -15.56 -0.92
CA TYR A 68 -53.74 -16.66 -1.77
C TYR A 68 -53.53 -16.45 -3.28
N ALA A 69 -52.46 -15.76 -3.70
CA ALA A 69 -51.98 -15.92 -5.07
C ALA A 69 -50.78 -16.85 -5.02
N GLU A 70 -50.93 -18.07 -5.55
CA GLU A 70 -49.77 -18.90 -5.87
C GLU A 70 -48.78 -18.04 -6.65
N ASN A 71 -47.55 -17.98 -6.15
CA ASN A 71 -46.39 -17.18 -6.61
C ASN A 71 -46.61 -16.43 -7.93
N ALA A 72 -46.44 -15.10 -7.92
CA ALA A 72 -46.36 -14.31 -9.16
C ALA A 72 -45.29 -14.91 -10.08
N ARG A 73 -45.71 -15.65 -11.10
CA ARG A 73 -44.82 -16.49 -11.92
C ARG A 73 -43.94 -15.67 -12.87
N TYR A 74 -44.35 -14.46 -13.20
CA TYR A 74 -43.60 -13.55 -14.09
C TYR A 74 -44.03 -12.10 -13.85
N VAL A 75 -43.07 -11.20 -13.76
CA VAL A 75 -43.27 -9.76 -14.02
C VAL A 75 -42.73 -9.49 -15.42
N SER A 76 -43.52 -8.82 -16.26
CA SER A 76 -43.13 -8.57 -17.65
C SER A 76 -42.18 -7.38 -17.81
N ASN A 77 -42.01 -6.55 -16.77
CA ASN A 77 -41.21 -5.33 -16.75
C ASN A 77 -40.39 -5.26 -15.44
N ASP A 78 -39.51 -4.28 -15.35
CA ASP A 78 -38.73 -3.98 -14.14
C ASP A 78 -39.65 -3.71 -12.94
N ILE A 79 -39.24 -4.19 -11.76
CA ILE A 79 -39.91 -3.88 -10.49
C ILE A 79 -39.16 -2.73 -9.82
N ASP A 80 -39.73 -1.54 -9.87
CA ASP A 80 -39.25 -0.38 -9.10
C ASP A 80 -39.72 -0.49 -7.64
N ILE A 81 -38.87 -1.02 -6.76
CA ILE A 81 -39.18 -1.11 -5.32
C ILE A 81 -38.66 0.16 -4.61
N ASN A 82 -39.52 1.17 -4.47
CA ASN A 82 -39.25 2.38 -3.68
C ASN A 82 -39.75 2.19 -2.23
N THR A 83 -38.98 1.44 -1.43
CA THR A 83 -39.28 1.18 -0.02
C THR A 83 -38.18 1.72 0.88
N SER A 84 -38.54 2.17 2.09
CA SER A 84 -37.59 2.61 3.12
C SER A 84 -37.14 1.45 4.03
N GLY A 85 -37.01 0.23 3.50
CA GLY A 85 -36.80 -0.99 4.27
C GLY A 85 -35.95 -2.06 3.59
N ILE A 86 -35.83 -3.23 4.23
CA ILE A 86 -35.01 -4.35 3.76
C ILE A 86 -35.72 -5.08 2.61
N LEU A 87 -35.04 -5.22 1.48
CA LEU A 87 -35.48 -6.06 0.35
C LEU A 87 -34.85 -7.46 0.47
N THR A 88 -35.64 -8.46 0.85
CA THR A 88 -35.25 -9.87 0.85
C THR A 88 -35.83 -10.58 -0.37
N SER A 89 -35.00 -11.32 -1.11
CA SER A 89 -35.47 -12.21 -2.17
C SER A 89 -34.76 -13.56 -2.04
N SER A 90 -35.49 -14.65 -2.25
CA SER A 90 -34.94 -16.01 -2.13
C SER A 90 -34.27 -16.50 -3.42
N TYR A 91 -34.44 -15.78 -4.54
CA TYR A 91 -34.02 -16.22 -5.89
C TYR A 91 -33.63 -15.09 -6.85
N ALA A 92 -33.23 -13.89 -6.37
CA ALA A 92 -32.81 -12.85 -7.31
C ALA A 92 -31.39 -13.11 -7.85
N ASP A 93 -31.26 -13.14 -9.17
CA ASP A 93 -29.97 -12.97 -9.84
C ASP A 93 -29.71 -11.46 -10.00
N ILE A 94 -28.97 -10.88 -9.06
CA ILE A 94 -28.73 -9.44 -9.01
C ILE A 94 -27.48 -9.12 -9.83
N GLY A 95 -27.65 -8.93 -11.15
CA GLY A 95 -26.54 -8.64 -12.06
C GLY A 95 -25.84 -7.29 -11.82
N LYS A 96 -26.52 -6.30 -11.22
CA LYS A 96 -25.95 -4.98 -10.88
C LYS A 96 -26.63 -4.38 -9.64
N ILE A 97 -25.86 -4.13 -8.58
CA ILE A 97 -26.31 -3.33 -7.43
C ILE A 97 -25.88 -1.87 -7.69
N THR A 98 -26.83 -0.97 -7.90
CA THR A 98 -26.56 0.48 -8.01
C THR A 98 -27.14 1.16 -6.77
N ILE A 99 -26.28 1.59 -5.85
CA ILE A 99 -26.69 2.40 -4.70
C ILE A 99 -26.75 3.86 -5.18
N GLN A 100 -27.93 4.32 -5.56
CA GLN A 100 -28.15 5.71 -5.94
C GLN A 100 -28.90 6.42 -4.81
N GLN A 101 -28.18 7.11 -3.92
CA GLN A 101 -28.80 8.01 -2.95
C GLN A 101 -27.99 9.32 -2.81
N PRO A 102 -28.64 10.49 -2.79
CA PRO A 102 -28.02 11.71 -2.30
C PRO A 102 -27.90 11.62 -0.78
N GLY A 103 -26.72 11.27 -0.28
CA GLY A 103 -26.44 11.15 1.15
C GLY A 103 -25.63 9.89 1.48
N ALA A 104 -24.59 10.04 2.29
CA ALA A 104 -23.64 8.98 2.63
C ALA A 104 -24.33 7.77 3.29
N ILE A 105 -23.75 6.59 3.10
CA ILE A 105 -24.16 5.35 3.76
C ILE A 105 -23.74 5.44 5.23
N THR A 106 -24.66 5.86 6.11
CA THR A 106 -24.41 6.05 7.55
C THR A 106 -24.36 4.70 8.29
N ASP A 107 -23.27 3.96 8.15
CA ASP A 107 -22.89 2.79 9.00
C ASP A 107 -23.47 1.40 8.66
N GLY A 108 -23.62 1.06 7.37
CA GLY A 108 -23.85 -0.33 6.93
C GLY A 108 -22.77 -0.82 5.94
N PRO A 109 -22.11 -1.96 6.17
CA PRO A 109 -21.19 -2.53 5.17
C PRO A 109 -21.95 -3.01 3.93
N ILE A 110 -21.34 -2.86 2.75
CA ILE A 110 -21.79 -3.58 1.54
C ILE A 110 -21.23 -4.99 1.63
N GLU A 111 -22.08 -5.96 1.97
CA GLU A 111 -21.71 -7.36 2.10
C GLU A 111 -22.02 -8.12 0.80
N VAL A 112 -20.96 -8.57 0.10
CA VAL A 112 -21.08 -9.46 -1.06
C VAL A 112 -20.37 -10.79 -0.77
N GLY A 113 -21.13 -11.85 -0.50
CA GLY A 113 -20.64 -13.23 -0.42
C GLY A 113 -21.12 -14.05 0.79
N PHE A 114 -21.25 -15.37 0.60
CA PHE A 114 -21.63 -16.32 1.65
C PHE A 114 -20.44 -16.70 2.55
N ALA A 115 -20.70 -16.86 3.86
CA ALA A 115 -19.95 -17.48 4.96
C ALA A 115 -18.46 -17.11 5.21
N ALA A 116 -17.72 -16.60 4.23
CA ALA A 116 -16.38 -16.03 4.39
C ALA A 116 -16.25 -14.84 3.43
N THR A 117 -16.50 -13.63 3.95
CA THR A 117 -16.52 -12.39 3.16
C THR A 117 -15.17 -12.14 2.46
N MET A 118 -15.18 -11.98 1.13
CA MET A 118 -13.96 -11.75 0.34
C MET A 118 -13.66 -10.27 0.07
N PHE A 119 -14.66 -9.38 0.20
CA PHE A 119 -14.52 -7.93 0.03
C PHE A 119 -15.43 -7.20 1.02
N ARG A 120 -14.87 -6.35 1.88
CA ARG A 120 -15.61 -5.50 2.84
C ARG A 120 -15.18 -4.04 2.69
N ILE A 121 -16.12 -3.11 2.64
CA ILE A 121 -15.88 -1.67 2.79
C ILE A 121 -16.60 -1.21 4.06
N ARG A 122 -15.85 -0.70 5.05
CA ARG A 122 -16.40 -0.10 6.28
C ARG A 122 -16.78 1.37 6.05
N SER A 123 -17.65 1.91 6.91
CA SER A 123 -18.04 3.33 6.86
C SER A 123 -16.90 4.30 7.16
N ASP A 124 -15.81 3.83 7.78
CA ASP A 124 -14.56 4.57 8.01
C ASP A 124 -13.55 4.50 6.83
N GLY A 125 -13.95 3.91 5.69
CA GLY A 125 -13.14 3.83 4.49
C GLY A 125 -12.11 2.69 4.45
N MET A 126 -12.11 1.78 5.45
CA MET A 126 -11.25 0.59 5.42
C MET A 126 -11.79 -0.49 4.49
N VAL A 127 -10.95 -0.94 3.55
CA VAL A 127 -11.24 -1.99 2.57
C VAL A 127 -10.49 -3.28 2.93
N GLY A 128 -11.21 -4.34 3.27
CA GLY A 128 -10.67 -5.66 3.55
C GLY A 128 -10.85 -6.61 2.37
N ILE A 129 -9.75 -7.18 1.85
CA ILE A 129 -9.77 -8.28 0.89
C ILE A 129 -9.18 -9.51 1.58
N GLY A 130 -10.03 -10.50 1.89
CA GLY A 130 -9.61 -11.68 2.64
C GLY A 130 -9.17 -11.39 4.08
N THR A 131 -9.82 -10.48 4.81
CA THR A 131 -9.60 -10.32 6.26
C THR A 131 -10.93 -9.99 6.94
N SER A 132 -11.15 -10.52 8.14
CA SER A 132 -12.35 -10.23 8.94
C SER A 132 -12.21 -8.97 9.81
N ILE A 133 -10.98 -8.47 10.01
CA ILE A 133 -10.68 -7.31 10.86
C ILE A 133 -9.61 -6.43 10.18
N PRO A 134 -9.96 -5.61 9.17
CA PRO A 134 -9.01 -4.65 8.62
C PRO A 134 -8.56 -3.63 9.69
N THR A 135 -7.25 -3.42 9.82
CA THR A 135 -6.64 -2.41 10.72
C THR A 135 -5.93 -1.28 9.95
N SER A 136 -6.11 -1.24 8.63
CA SER A 136 -5.54 -0.24 7.72
C SER A 136 -6.50 0.02 6.56
N GLN A 137 -6.32 1.14 5.85
CA GLN A 137 -7.23 1.59 4.79
C GLN A 137 -7.41 0.57 3.64
N LEU A 138 -6.36 -0.21 3.34
CA LEU A 138 -6.43 -1.39 2.47
C LEU A 138 -5.66 -2.53 3.13
N GLN A 139 -6.35 -3.61 3.51
CA GLN A 139 -5.72 -4.84 3.98
C GLN A 139 -6.02 -5.98 3.01
N VAL A 140 -4.97 -6.59 2.48
CA VAL A 140 -5.05 -7.79 1.64
C VAL A 140 -4.19 -8.86 2.30
N ALA A 141 -4.79 -10.00 2.64
CA ALA A 141 -4.07 -11.12 3.25
C ALA A 141 -4.09 -12.35 2.33
N SER A 142 -2.97 -13.08 2.30
CA SER A 142 -2.93 -14.43 1.73
C SER A 142 -3.05 -15.43 2.87
N PHE A 143 -3.95 -16.41 2.72
CA PHE A 143 -4.11 -17.50 3.69
C PHE A 143 -3.36 -18.77 3.27
N SER A 144 -2.46 -18.66 2.28
CA SER A 144 -1.63 -19.77 1.79
C SER A 144 -0.19 -19.30 1.61
N ASP A 145 0.77 -20.10 2.09
CA ASP A 145 2.20 -19.81 1.95
C ASP A 145 2.70 -19.90 0.50
N SER A 146 1.87 -20.39 -0.42
CA SER A 146 2.23 -20.61 -1.82
C SER A 146 1.84 -19.47 -2.77
N ARG A 147 1.18 -18.40 -2.30
CA ARG A 147 0.70 -17.30 -3.15
C ARG A 147 0.88 -15.94 -2.47
N PRO A 148 1.35 -14.90 -3.19
CA PRO A 148 1.47 -13.56 -2.62
C PRO A 148 0.09 -12.93 -2.40
N ALA A 149 -0.04 -12.12 -1.35
CA ALA A 149 -1.27 -11.38 -1.07
C ALA A 149 -1.57 -10.32 -2.14
N LEU A 150 -0.53 -9.72 -2.74
CA LEU A 150 -0.63 -8.82 -3.89
C LEU A 150 0.29 -9.35 -5.00
N TRP A 151 -0.25 -9.53 -6.20
CA TRP A 151 0.51 -9.87 -7.41
C TRP A 151 0.35 -8.74 -8.42
N ALA A 152 1.44 -8.01 -8.68
CA ALA A 152 1.47 -7.00 -9.73
C ALA A 152 2.40 -7.42 -10.90
N ILE A 153 1.89 -7.33 -12.12
CA ILE A 153 2.63 -7.64 -13.36
C ILE A 153 2.63 -6.37 -14.23
N ALA A 154 3.79 -5.72 -14.40
CA ALA A 154 3.91 -4.63 -15.34
C ALA A 154 3.87 -5.15 -16.78
N LYS A 155 3.05 -4.50 -17.62
CA LYS A 155 2.98 -4.79 -19.07
C LYS A 155 4.00 -4.00 -19.90
N SER A 156 4.91 -3.26 -19.27
CA SER A 156 5.91 -2.36 -19.87
C SER A 156 7.02 -2.02 -18.84
N ASN A 157 7.92 -1.07 -19.14
CA ASN A 157 9.03 -0.65 -18.26
C ASN A 157 8.59 0.16 -17.00
N GLY A 158 7.30 0.21 -16.69
CA GLY A 158 6.82 0.84 -15.45
C GLY A 158 6.99 -0.09 -14.23
N PRO A 159 7.17 0.45 -13.01
CA PRO A 159 7.20 -0.36 -11.81
C PRO A 159 5.81 -0.95 -11.53
N SER A 160 5.75 -2.26 -11.29
CA SER A 160 4.51 -2.99 -11.04
C SER A 160 3.82 -2.59 -9.73
N PHE A 161 4.57 -2.10 -8.74
CA PHE A 161 4.06 -1.72 -7.41
C PHE A 161 4.74 -0.43 -6.94
N ARG A 162 3.95 0.56 -6.50
CA ARG A 162 4.41 1.86 -5.98
C ARG A 162 3.69 2.17 -4.67
N ALA A 163 4.42 2.62 -3.66
CA ALA A 163 3.86 3.12 -2.40
C ALA A 163 4.55 4.44 -2.05
N SER A 164 3.78 5.51 -1.81
CA SER A 164 4.29 6.83 -1.45
C SER A 164 3.30 7.56 -0.55
N ASP A 165 3.85 8.37 0.37
CA ASP A 165 3.12 9.22 1.30
C ASP A 165 3.07 10.69 0.83
N GLN A 166 3.58 11.00 -0.36
CA GLN A 166 3.59 12.33 -0.98
C GLN A 166 3.43 12.23 -2.52
N ASP A 167 3.05 13.33 -3.18
CA ASP A 167 3.13 13.44 -4.64
C ASP A 167 4.60 13.43 -5.06
N ILE A 168 5.07 12.30 -5.59
CA ILE A 168 6.48 12.09 -5.94
C ILE A 168 6.71 12.05 -7.45
N THR A 169 7.85 12.62 -7.87
CA THR A 169 8.40 12.47 -9.23
C THR A 169 8.92 11.03 -9.45
N PRO A 170 9.21 10.61 -10.70
CA PRO A 170 9.51 9.21 -11.05
C PRO A 170 10.71 8.54 -10.36
N GLU A 171 11.47 9.26 -9.53
CA GLU A 171 12.82 8.89 -9.11
C GLU A 171 12.89 8.18 -7.74
N LYS A 172 11.81 8.13 -6.95
CA LYS A 172 11.81 7.48 -5.63
C LYS A 172 10.63 6.51 -5.50
N THR A 173 10.89 5.21 -5.40
CA THR A 173 9.83 4.18 -5.63
C THR A 173 9.46 3.38 -4.37
N PHE A 174 10.26 3.40 -3.30
CA PHE A 174 9.99 2.60 -2.10
C PHE A 174 10.66 3.18 -0.84
N VAL A 175 9.87 3.73 0.10
CA VAL A 175 10.33 4.23 1.40
C VAL A 175 9.68 3.40 2.51
N VAL A 176 10.47 2.85 3.42
CA VAL A 176 9.99 2.04 4.56
C VAL A 176 10.56 2.63 5.85
N THR A 177 9.68 3.03 6.77
CA THR A 177 10.05 3.87 7.91
C THR A 177 10.21 3.13 9.24
N LYS A 178 10.09 1.79 9.30
CA LYS A 178 10.65 0.90 10.37
C LYS A 178 10.30 -0.59 10.16
N ASP A 179 11.15 -1.47 10.70
CA ASP A 179 11.01 -2.94 10.80
C ASP A 179 10.17 -3.61 9.70
N SER A 180 10.69 -3.68 8.48
CA SER A 180 10.10 -4.51 7.42
C SER A 180 11.17 -5.34 6.73
N ASN A 181 10.81 -6.57 6.35
CA ASN A 181 11.64 -7.41 5.49
C ASN A 181 11.35 -7.07 4.03
N ILE A 182 12.36 -6.63 3.28
CA ILE A 182 12.21 -6.20 1.89
C ILE A 182 13.08 -7.13 1.04
N GLY A 183 12.45 -8.03 0.29
CA GLY A 183 13.13 -8.81 -0.73
C GLY A 183 12.96 -8.16 -2.10
N ILE A 184 14.06 -7.87 -2.81
CA ILE A 184 14.02 -7.49 -4.22
C ILE A 184 14.70 -8.59 -5.04
N GLY A 185 13.91 -9.32 -5.83
CA GLY A 185 14.42 -10.29 -6.82
C GLY A 185 14.81 -11.67 -6.30
N THR A 186 14.53 -12.01 -5.03
CA THR A 186 14.82 -13.35 -4.48
C THR A 186 13.63 -14.30 -4.64
N ASN A 187 13.88 -15.54 -5.10
CA ASN A 187 12.86 -16.58 -5.21
C ASN A 187 12.67 -17.39 -3.91
N VAL A 188 13.52 -17.15 -2.91
CA VAL A 188 13.44 -17.75 -1.56
C VAL A 188 14.11 -16.79 -0.56
N PRO A 189 13.39 -15.81 0.02
CA PRO A 189 13.95 -15.01 1.11
C PRO A 189 14.32 -15.94 2.26
N SER A 190 15.57 -15.93 2.72
CA SER A 190 15.95 -16.68 3.91
C SER A 190 15.17 -16.13 5.12
N PRO A 191 14.61 -16.98 6.00
CA PRO A 191 13.86 -16.53 7.17
C PRO A 191 14.68 -15.66 8.14
N ASN A 192 16.01 -15.60 7.95
CA ASN A 192 16.94 -14.84 8.79
C ASN A 192 17.47 -13.55 8.13
N GLN A 193 17.06 -13.22 6.90
CA GLN A 193 17.52 -12.02 6.19
C GLN A 193 16.42 -10.97 6.10
N ARG A 194 16.68 -9.78 6.67
CA ARG A 194 15.74 -8.65 6.60
C ARG A 194 15.78 -7.93 5.24
N LEU A 195 16.93 -7.95 4.55
CA LEU A 195 17.10 -7.38 3.21
C LEU A 195 17.97 -8.32 2.37
N ASP A 196 17.41 -8.83 1.27
CA ASP A 196 18.12 -9.60 0.24
C ASP A 196 17.92 -8.89 -1.10
N ILE A 197 19.01 -8.37 -1.66
CA ILE A 197 19.03 -7.68 -2.95
C ILE A 197 19.87 -8.50 -3.89
N ARG A 198 19.22 -9.14 -4.87
CA ARG A 198 19.93 -9.77 -5.99
C ARG A 198 20.20 -8.73 -7.06
N GLY A 199 21.39 -8.13 -7.03
CA GLY A 199 21.81 -7.12 -8.00
C GLY A 199 22.78 -6.11 -7.41
N ASN A 200 22.97 -5.01 -8.13
CA ASN A 200 23.84 -3.92 -7.68
C ASN A 200 23.14 -3.08 -6.61
N VAL A 201 23.90 -2.65 -5.61
CA VAL A 201 23.46 -1.71 -4.58
C VAL A 201 24.35 -0.48 -4.67
N THR A 202 23.75 0.68 -4.93
CA THR A 202 24.41 1.99 -4.79
C THR A 202 23.88 2.62 -3.52
N ALA A 203 24.76 2.94 -2.58
CA ALA A 203 24.42 3.64 -1.36
C ALA A 203 25.34 4.87 -1.24
N GLU A 204 24.73 6.04 -1.17
CA GLU A 204 25.42 7.33 -1.07
C GLU A 204 25.43 7.83 0.37
N GLY A 205 26.50 8.55 0.75
CA GLY A 205 26.67 9.06 2.11
C GLY A 205 27.25 8.03 3.08
N VAL A 206 26.99 8.22 4.37
CA VAL A 206 27.56 7.38 5.43
C VAL A 206 26.76 6.09 5.59
N ILE A 207 27.42 4.95 5.40
CA ILE A 207 26.84 3.63 5.66
C ILE A 207 27.39 3.12 6.99
N THR A 208 26.49 2.83 7.95
CA THR A 208 26.85 2.17 9.21
C THR A 208 26.40 0.72 9.16
N LEU A 209 27.36 -0.21 9.25
CA LEU A 209 27.10 -1.65 9.33
C LEU A 209 27.46 -2.11 10.74
N ASP A 210 26.44 -2.42 11.55
CA ASP A 210 26.63 -2.93 12.91
C ASP A 210 26.64 -4.47 12.89
N GLY A 211 27.56 -5.06 13.66
CA GLY A 211 27.83 -6.49 13.66
C GLY A 211 28.81 -6.95 12.57
N THR A 212 28.71 -8.24 12.22
CA THR A 212 29.64 -8.87 11.26
C THR A 212 29.26 -8.51 9.82
N THR A 213 30.21 -7.92 9.10
CA THR A 213 30.12 -7.70 7.64
C THR A 213 31.03 -8.70 6.93
N ASN A 214 30.48 -9.43 5.96
CA ASN A 214 31.26 -10.36 5.13
C ASN A 214 31.32 -9.83 3.69
N PHE A 215 32.54 -9.63 3.18
CA PHE A 215 32.80 -9.38 1.76
C PHE A 215 33.34 -10.68 1.16
N ASN A 216 32.54 -11.35 0.32
CA ASN A 216 32.90 -12.66 -0.26
C ASN A 216 33.67 -12.53 -1.59
N SER A 217 34.03 -11.31 -1.99
CA SER A 217 34.66 -10.97 -3.27
C SER A 217 35.57 -9.76 -3.08
N ASP A 218 36.02 -9.14 -4.18
CA ASP A 218 36.96 -8.03 -4.16
C ASP A 218 36.40 -6.78 -3.46
N ILE A 219 37.30 -6.03 -2.82
CA ILE A 219 37.05 -4.72 -2.21
C ILE A 219 37.94 -3.72 -2.93
N THR A 220 37.35 -2.65 -3.47
CA THR A 220 38.08 -1.60 -4.19
C THR A 220 37.93 -0.27 -3.47
N GLU A 221 39.02 0.49 -3.39
CA GLU A 221 39.05 1.86 -2.86
C GLU A 221 39.28 2.87 -3.98
N THR A 222 38.91 4.13 -3.75
CA THR A 222 39.22 5.21 -4.71
C THR A 222 40.68 5.59 -4.61
N VAL A 223 41.37 5.62 -5.76
CA VAL A 223 42.76 6.09 -5.89
C VAL A 223 42.76 7.56 -6.28
N VAL A 224 43.60 8.33 -5.59
CA VAL A 224 43.83 9.76 -5.81
C VAL A 224 45.12 9.95 -6.59
N ASN A 225 45.03 10.73 -7.68
CA ASN A 225 46.08 10.98 -8.68
C ASN A 225 46.48 9.75 -9.51
N ASP A 226 47.36 9.97 -10.49
CA ASP A 226 48.05 8.94 -11.25
C ASP A 226 49.51 8.79 -10.79
N PHE A 227 50.12 7.62 -11.03
CA PHE A 227 51.53 7.35 -10.65
C PHE A 227 52.53 8.35 -11.25
N GLY A 228 52.21 8.95 -12.39
CA GLY A 228 53.06 9.94 -13.07
C GLY A 228 52.84 11.38 -12.60
N ASP A 229 51.85 11.64 -11.75
CA ASP A 229 51.56 12.98 -11.26
C ASP A 229 52.57 13.42 -10.20
N ASN A 230 52.87 14.72 -10.16
CA ASN A 230 53.64 15.30 -9.07
C ASN A 230 52.68 15.88 -8.03
N ILE A 231 52.74 15.35 -6.82
CA ILE A 231 51.98 15.84 -5.68
C ILE A 231 52.65 17.10 -5.13
N THR A 232 51.87 18.15 -4.97
CA THR A 232 52.39 19.43 -4.48
C THR A 232 52.59 19.39 -2.97
N VAL A 233 53.81 19.66 -2.53
CA VAL A 233 54.15 19.97 -1.14
C VAL A 233 54.28 21.48 -1.01
N SER A 234 53.69 22.05 0.03
CA SER A 234 53.72 23.50 0.26
C SER A 234 55.16 23.99 0.48
N ALA A 235 55.40 25.30 0.29
CA ALA A 235 56.71 25.90 0.57
C ALA A 235 57.15 25.75 2.05
N ALA A 236 56.19 25.50 2.96
CA ALA A 236 56.45 25.22 4.37
C ALA A 236 56.75 23.72 4.63
N GLY A 237 56.80 22.89 3.59
CA GLY A 237 57.03 21.44 3.70
C GLY A 237 55.78 20.65 4.10
N THR A 238 54.57 21.17 3.90
CA THR A 238 53.32 20.48 4.24
C THR A 238 52.76 19.75 3.03
N LEU A 239 52.54 18.45 3.16
CA LEU A 239 51.76 17.67 2.21
C LEU A 239 50.33 17.51 2.74
N THR A 240 49.35 18.03 2.00
CA THR A 240 47.92 17.89 2.35
C THR A 240 47.31 16.70 1.64
N VAL A 241 46.61 15.85 2.38
CA VAL A 241 45.92 14.65 1.88
C VAL A 241 44.45 14.75 2.26
N ASP A 242 43.58 14.93 1.26
CA ASP A 242 42.13 15.01 1.43
C ASP A 242 41.49 13.63 1.37
N LEU A 243 40.98 13.14 2.50
CA LEU A 243 40.36 11.82 2.58
C LEU A 243 38.89 11.78 2.11
N SER A 244 38.31 12.91 1.71
CA SER A 244 36.97 12.93 1.10
C SER A 244 36.98 12.47 -0.35
N VAL A 245 38.14 12.53 -1.02
CA VAL A 245 38.30 12.14 -2.44
C VAL A 245 38.92 10.74 -2.61
N GLY A 246 39.50 10.17 -1.57
CA GLY A 246 40.03 8.80 -1.56
C GLY A 246 41.02 8.54 -0.42
N THR A 247 41.30 7.26 -0.15
CA THR A 247 42.22 6.83 0.93
C THR A 247 43.55 6.30 0.41
N VAL A 248 43.67 6.06 -0.90
CA VAL A 248 44.89 5.61 -1.56
C VAL A 248 45.39 6.74 -2.45
N VAL A 249 46.59 7.25 -2.20
CA VAL A 249 47.18 8.38 -2.94
C VAL A 249 48.46 7.91 -3.61
N VAL A 250 48.61 8.21 -4.90
CA VAL A 250 49.81 7.85 -5.67
C VAL A 250 50.48 9.09 -6.26
N GLY A 251 51.77 9.00 -6.59
CA GLY A 251 52.48 10.02 -7.37
C GLY A 251 53.88 10.37 -6.86
N GLY A 252 54.57 11.24 -7.59
CA GLY A 252 55.88 11.76 -7.25
C GLY A 252 55.82 12.93 -6.26
N ILE A 253 56.85 13.10 -5.46
CA ILE A 253 57.08 14.31 -4.67
C ILE A 253 58.45 14.86 -5.07
N THR A 254 58.62 16.18 -5.08
CA THR A 254 59.88 16.80 -5.52
C THR A 254 60.59 17.59 -4.42
N THR A 255 60.16 17.47 -3.17
CA THR A 255 60.70 18.16 -2.00
C THR A 255 60.50 17.34 -0.72
N SER A 256 61.24 17.64 0.34
CA SER A 256 60.99 17.04 1.66
C SER A 256 59.60 17.36 2.19
N VAL A 257 58.93 16.37 2.78
CA VAL A 257 57.69 16.54 3.53
C VAL A 257 58.07 16.71 5.00
N GLY A 258 57.90 17.90 5.56
CA GLY A 258 58.08 18.16 6.99
C GLY A 258 56.82 17.88 7.80
N THR A 259 55.64 18.13 7.23
CA THR A 259 54.34 17.95 7.90
C THR A 259 53.36 17.20 7.01
N TRP A 260 52.69 16.20 7.59
CA TRP A 260 51.55 15.50 6.98
C TRP A 260 50.25 16.16 7.43
N ASP A 261 49.42 16.64 6.53
CA ASP A 261 48.14 17.27 6.88
C ASP A 261 46.98 16.47 6.28
N PHE A 262 46.34 15.64 7.10
CA PHE A 262 45.18 14.87 6.68
C PHE A 262 43.90 15.66 6.95
N THR A 263 43.15 15.94 5.90
CA THR A 263 41.87 16.65 5.97
C THR A 263 40.70 15.72 5.71
N ASN A 264 39.52 16.13 6.16
CA ASN A 264 38.26 15.37 6.06
C ASN A 264 38.33 13.96 6.68
N VAL A 265 39.21 13.78 7.69
CA VAL A 265 39.24 12.56 8.51
C VAL A 265 37.98 12.51 9.37
N THR A 266 37.37 11.33 9.52
CA THR A 266 36.18 11.19 10.38
C THR A 266 36.43 11.77 11.78
N ALA A 267 35.49 12.60 12.26
CA ALA A 267 35.57 13.26 13.57
C ALA A 267 35.02 12.40 14.72
N LEU A 268 34.53 11.19 14.42
CA LEU A 268 33.93 10.31 15.40
C LEU A 268 34.96 9.66 16.34
N ASN A 269 34.58 9.48 17.60
CA ASN A 269 35.34 8.68 18.57
C ASN A 269 35.19 7.19 18.28
N SER A 270 36.12 6.39 18.78
CA SER A 270 36.14 4.93 18.58
C SER A 270 36.11 4.55 17.09
N LYS A 271 36.91 5.26 16.29
CA LYS A 271 37.09 5.03 14.85
C LYS A 271 38.56 5.12 14.48
N ALA A 272 38.91 4.40 13.43
CA ALA A 272 40.20 4.49 12.78
C ALA A 272 39.99 4.77 11.29
N THR A 273 40.89 5.56 10.71
CA THR A 273 40.96 5.83 9.28
C THR A 273 42.36 5.47 8.80
N THR A 274 42.44 4.70 7.73
CA THR A 274 43.70 4.34 7.09
C THR A 274 43.86 5.13 5.82
N ALA A 275 45.05 5.69 5.61
CA ALA A 275 45.46 6.33 4.37
C ALA A 275 46.77 5.69 3.89
N THR A 276 46.83 5.30 2.62
CA THR A 276 48.02 4.69 2.02
C THR A 276 48.55 5.60 0.94
N LEU A 277 49.81 5.99 1.07
CA LEU A 277 50.53 6.78 0.09
C LEU A 277 51.56 5.87 -0.59
N VAL A 278 51.53 5.82 -1.93
CA VAL A 278 52.57 5.18 -2.75
C VAL A 278 53.28 6.29 -3.51
N ILE A 279 54.42 6.73 -2.98
CA ILE A 279 55.05 7.97 -3.40
C ILE A 279 56.52 7.77 -3.75
N ASN A 280 57.02 8.53 -4.71
CA ASN A 280 58.46 8.59 -4.99
C ASN A 280 58.94 10.03 -4.80
N ALA A 281 59.62 10.30 -3.69
CA ALA A 281 60.21 11.63 -3.48
C ALA A 281 61.58 11.77 -4.15
N GLY A 282 62.32 10.68 -4.31
CA GLY A 282 63.71 10.69 -4.76
C GLY A 282 64.72 10.81 -3.61
N ILE A 283 65.98 10.46 -3.91
CA ILE A 283 67.07 10.50 -2.94
C ILE A 283 67.33 11.94 -2.48
N GLY A 284 67.52 12.11 -1.16
CA GLY A 284 67.92 13.39 -0.56
C GLY A 284 66.77 14.17 0.06
N TYR A 285 65.52 13.75 -0.16
CA TYR A 285 64.37 14.26 0.56
C TYR A 285 64.06 13.44 1.82
N THR A 286 63.25 14.03 2.69
CA THR A 286 62.95 13.46 4.02
C THR A 286 61.45 13.43 4.27
N TYR A 287 61.02 12.40 5.00
CA TYR A 287 59.71 12.33 5.62
C TYR A 287 59.78 12.86 7.05
N GLY A 288 58.90 13.78 7.40
CA GLY A 288 58.86 14.46 8.70
C GLY A 288 57.94 13.76 9.69
N ASP A 289 58.08 14.14 10.96
CA ASP A 289 57.28 13.63 12.06
C ASP A 289 56.01 14.45 12.33
N SER A 290 55.96 15.72 11.91
CA SER A 290 54.83 16.59 12.21
C SER A 290 53.58 16.13 11.47
N VAL A 291 52.43 16.12 12.16
CA VAL A 291 51.14 15.76 11.55
C VAL A 291 49.99 16.58 12.11
N ASN A 292 49.12 17.00 11.20
CA ASN A 292 47.86 17.67 11.47
C ASN A 292 46.70 16.77 11.03
N ILE A 293 45.62 16.77 11.82
CA ILE A 293 44.36 16.11 11.47
C ILE A 293 43.26 17.16 11.50
N ASN A 294 42.61 17.39 10.35
CA ASN A 294 41.56 18.40 10.18
C ASN A 294 42.00 19.79 10.70
N GLY A 295 43.24 20.19 10.41
CA GLY A 295 43.83 21.46 10.84
C GLY A 295 44.34 21.53 12.28
N GLY A 296 44.15 20.46 13.08
CA GLY A 296 44.65 20.37 14.46
C GLY A 296 45.97 19.60 14.55
N PRO A 297 47.03 20.14 15.18
CA PRO A 297 48.29 19.43 15.34
C PRO A 297 48.17 18.27 16.34
N ILE A 298 48.81 17.14 16.01
CA ILE A 298 48.86 15.98 16.90
C ILE A 298 50.15 16.01 17.72
N ALA A 299 50.02 16.09 19.04
CA ALA A 299 51.14 16.08 19.96
C ALA A 299 51.92 14.76 19.84
N GLY A 300 53.24 14.86 19.66
CA GLY A 300 54.14 13.72 19.46
C GLY A 300 54.20 13.19 18.03
N GLY A 301 53.55 13.85 17.07
CA GLY A 301 53.72 13.59 15.65
C GLY A 301 53.27 12.20 15.19
N VAL A 302 53.79 11.80 14.04
CA VAL A 302 53.67 10.46 13.47
C VAL A 302 54.53 9.48 14.26
N ARG A 303 53.92 8.38 14.70
CA ARG A 303 54.61 7.28 15.36
C ARG A 303 55.08 6.26 14.32
N TRP A 304 56.31 6.42 13.89
CA TRP A 304 56.95 5.56 12.89
C TRP A 304 57.27 4.18 13.45
N VAL A 305 57.03 3.14 12.65
CA VAL A 305 57.61 1.82 12.91
C VAL A 305 59.14 1.96 12.85
N GLY A 306 59.82 1.60 13.94
CA GLY A 306 61.28 1.80 14.10
C GLY A 306 61.68 3.09 14.81
N GLY A 307 60.73 3.96 15.19
CA GLY A 307 60.95 5.12 16.06
C GLY A 307 61.32 6.42 15.34
N ASN A 308 61.77 6.35 14.09
CA ASN A 308 62.15 7.51 13.28
C ASN A 308 61.56 7.40 11.86
N PRO A 309 61.29 8.53 11.18
CA PRO A 309 60.88 8.49 9.80
C PRO A 309 61.97 7.88 8.91
N PRO A 310 61.61 7.04 7.93
CA PRO A 310 62.57 6.54 6.96
C PRO A 310 63.05 7.67 6.04
N PRO A 311 64.26 7.59 5.49
CA PRO A 311 64.67 8.47 4.41
C PRO A 311 63.84 8.15 3.15
N ALA A 312 63.60 9.15 2.31
CA ALA A 312 63.04 8.90 0.99
C ALA A 312 64.02 8.11 0.11
N SER A 313 63.48 7.31 -0.79
CA SER A 313 64.27 6.49 -1.70
C SER A 313 64.20 6.94 -3.16
N ASN A 314 64.83 6.18 -4.07
CA ASN A 314 64.75 6.40 -5.50
C ASN A 314 63.58 5.64 -6.17
N GLY A 315 62.90 4.77 -5.42
CA GLY A 315 61.77 3.97 -5.88
C GLY A 315 60.46 4.42 -5.25
N GLU A 316 59.44 3.60 -5.39
CA GLU A 316 58.17 3.83 -4.70
C GLU A 316 58.32 3.51 -3.20
N ASP A 317 57.92 4.46 -2.37
CA ASP A 317 57.81 4.34 -0.93
C ASP A 317 56.33 4.22 -0.56
N ILE A 318 55.97 3.10 0.05
CA ILE A 318 54.61 2.83 0.53
C ILE A 318 54.54 3.24 2.01
N LEU A 319 53.79 4.29 2.30
CA LEU A 319 53.54 4.80 3.64
C LEU A 319 52.07 4.59 4.00
N THR A 320 51.80 3.73 4.97
CA THR A 320 50.44 3.46 5.45
C THR A 320 50.24 4.11 6.82
N PHE A 321 49.40 5.15 6.85
CA PHE A 321 49.04 5.89 8.04
C PHE A 321 47.78 5.32 8.66
N SER A 322 47.83 5.00 9.95
CA SER A 322 46.67 4.66 10.77
C SER A 322 46.35 5.82 11.70
N ILE A 323 45.27 6.54 11.42
CA ILE A 323 44.78 7.67 12.21
C ILE A 323 43.68 7.14 13.11
N ILE A 324 43.96 7.04 14.41
CA ILE A 324 43.07 6.39 15.38
C ILE A 324 42.58 7.43 16.37
N ARG A 325 41.26 7.49 16.57
CA ARG A 325 40.63 8.22 17.68
C ARG A 325 40.03 7.24 18.68
N ASP A 326 40.50 7.28 19.92
CA ASP A 326 39.96 6.43 20.98
C ASP A 326 38.57 6.90 21.46
N SER A 327 38.02 6.21 22.45
CA SER A 327 36.70 6.55 23.01
C SER A 327 36.68 7.88 23.76
N SER A 328 37.83 8.34 24.28
CA SER A 328 37.98 9.62 24.97
C SER A 328 38.15 10.81 24.03
N GLY A 329 38.41 10.53 22.75
CA GLY A 329 38.64 11.54 21.72
C GLY A 329 40.11 11.86 21.47
N LEU A 330 41.04 11.16 22.12
CA LEU A 330 42.47 11.33 21.85
C LEU A 330 42.81 10.74 20.48
N THR A 331 43.45 11.53 19.63
CA THR A 331 43.91 11.09 18.30
C THR A 331 45.42 10.77 18.32
N ARG A 332 45.79 9.66 17.69
CA ARG A 332 47.19 9.30 17.43
C ARG A 332 47.35 8.82 15.99
N VAL A 333 48.52 9.07 15.42
CA VAL A 333 48.87 8.66 14.06
C VAL A 333 50.06 7.71 14.12
N TYR A 334 49.92 6.56 13.48
CA TYR A 334 51.00 5.58 13.31
C TYR A 334 51.30 5.45 11.82
N CYS A 335 52.57 5.22 11.47
CA CYS A 335 52.93 4.95 10.08
C CYS A 335 53.82 3.71 9.99
N SER A 336 53.42 2.76 9.16
CA SER A 336 54.28 1.68 8.66
C SER A 336 54.76 2.04 7.26
N SER A 337 56.02 1.70 6.97
CA SER A 337 56.65 2.05 5.71
C SER A 337 57.32 0.85 5.05
N SER A 338 57.14 0.71 3.74
CA SER A 338 57.97 -0.14 2.88
C SER A 338 58.65 0.78 1.86
N ILE A 339 59.97 0.77 1.82
CA ILE A 339 60.77 1.80 1.14
C ILE A 339 61.50 1.19 -0.04
N ASN A 340 61.65 1.96 -1.12
CA ASN A 340 62.42 1.60 -2.31
C ASN A 340 61.88 0.36 -3.05
N ILE A 341 60.58 0.35 -3.30
CA ILE A 341 59.89 -0.66 -4.10
C ILE A 341 60.08 -0.34 -5.60
N SER A 342 60.26 -1.39 -6.40
CA SER A 342 60.56 -1.33 -7.84
C SER A 342 59.39 -1.75 -8.72
#